data_AF-A0A139A8E5-F1
#
_entry.id   AF-A0A139A8E5-F1
#
_cell.length_a   1.000
_cell.length_b   1.000
_cell.length_c   1.000
_cell.angle_alpha   90.00
_cell.angle_beta   90.00
_cell.angle_gamma   90.00
#
_symmetry.space_group_name_H-M   'P 1'
#
loop_
_entity.id
_entity.type
_entity.pdbx_description
1 polymer ?
#
loop_
_entity_poly.entity_id
_entity_poly.type
_entity_poly.pdbx_seq_one_letter_code
_entity_poly.pdbx_strand_id
1 'polypeptide(L)'
;MRVQIYDEEKEEDCHCPVTGRIGNLDFSVGDVPCLVSSPGLSWAHDRDRNSDPDPEADADLPDPGTPSDEPVPTPHPPKPKPRRSPTARPRKTNYTVEAISLSPLSTPHAGMRWVGVNQTRVNRFVEHFLRNPFPGLGSEGGGGGAGTGLAATLGLAGAGDVQREVSVGDSKVDFCVGGRVWIEIKTPLIHIPDAQSHPAAKPEQAALQTFQRLVKHFKELTKIMKTVKKEQQRVLKLTATTTTVGKGSPKRKRKRTANEVSDESPALDEPTDPAPPPPPPPIRCIFLLVFMYDAPPFRRPSATAGNKEITAAARAAQKAGVEMWQCNMRFDMGGVQVSSVQRLEDDY
;
A
#
# COMPACT_ATOMS: atom_id res chain seq x y z
N MET A 1 6.87 -16.28 22.44
CA MET A 1 5.45 -16.56 22.75
C MET A 1 5.32 -18.06 22.60
N ARG A 2 5.00 -18.76 23.67
CA ARG A 2 4.78 -20.20 23.60
C ARG A 2 3.40 -20.43 22.99
N VAL A 3 3.33 -21.21 21.93
CA VAL A 3 2.09 -21.45 21.19
C VAL A 3 1.97 -22.91 20.83
N GLN A 4 0.73 -23.36 20.73
CA GLN A 4 0.42 -24.64 20.14
C GLN A 4 0.50 -24.52 18.61
N ILE A 5 1.46 -25.20 18.00
CA ILE A 5 1.51 -25.37 16.55
C ILE A 5 0.45 -26.41 16.19
N TYR A 6 -0.59 -25.98 15.48
CA TYR A 6 -1.77 -26.79 15.23
C TYR A 6 -1.46 -28.12 14.52
N ASP A 7 -0.52 -28.13 13.58
CA ASP A 7 -0.19 -29.30 12.76
C ASP A 7 0.83 -30.26 13.40
N GLU A 8 1.44 -29.86 14.52
CA GLU A 8 2.49 -30.65 15.18
C GLU A 8 2.05 -31.20 16.54
N GLU A 9 0.82 -30.91 17.00
CA GLU A 9 0.36 -31.14 18.39
C GLU A 9 1.40 -30.74 19.45
N LYS A 10 2.20 -29.73 19.12
CA LYS A 10 3.43 -29.40 19.84
C LYS A 10 3.41 -27.95 20.27
N GLU A 11 3.85 -27.72 21.50
CA GLU A 11 4.15 -26.38 21.99
C GLU A 11 5.55 -25.95 21.55
N GLU A 12 5.63 -24.77 20.94
CA GLU A 12 6.89 -24.20 20.48
C GLU A 12 7.02 -22.72 20.85
N ASP A 13 8.26 -22.30 21.09
CA ASP A 13 8.57 -20.90 21.30
C ASP A 13 8.66 -20.18 19.94
N CYS A 14 7.64 -19.38 19.65
CA CYS A 14 7.52 -18.62 18.42
C CYS A 14 7.83 -17.14 18.62
N HIS A 15 8.35 -16.51 17.57
CA HIS A 15 8.41 -15.06 17.49
C HIS A 15 7.01 -14.52 17.23
N CYS A 16 6.52 -13.63 18.09
CA CYS A 16 5.29 -12.88 17.84
C CYS A 16 5.68 -11.49 17.30
N PRO A 17 5.33 -11.17 16.04
CA PRO A 17 5.66 -9.90 15.39
C PRO A 17 4.70 -8.76 15.77
N VAL A 18 4.03 -8.85 16.93
CA VAL A 18 3.15 -7.82 17.48
C VAL A 18 3.82 -7.19 18.70
N THR A 19 3.97 -5.87 18.68
CA THR A 19 4.54 -5.12 19.82
C THR A 19 3.48 -4.64 20.80
N GLY A 20 2.19 -4.77 20.46
CA GLY A 20 1.05 -4.39 21.27
C GLY A 20 0.23 -5.58 21.76
N ARG A 21 -1.02 -5.32 22.13
CA ARG A 21 -1.99 -6.35 22.51
C ARG A 21 -2.63 -6.98 21.26
N ILE A 22 -2.94 -8.27 21.37
CA ILE A 22 -3.77 -9.00 20.41
C ILE A 22 -5.10 -9.27 21.12
N GLY A 23 -6.08 -8.41 20.89
CA GLY A 23 -7.29 -8.35 21.68
C GLY A 23 -6.97 -8.13 23.16
N ASN A 24 -7.74 -8.78 24.03
CA ASN A 24 -7.43 -8.93 25.45
C ASN A 24 -6.97 -10.37 25.77
N LEU A 25 -6.30 -11.05 24.84
CA LEU A 25 -5.90 -12.44 25.03
C LEU A 25 -4.64 -12.57 25.90
N ASP A 26 -4.64 -13.59 26.74
CA ASP A 26 -3.51 -14.06 27.52
C ASP A 26 -3.02 -15.41 26.99
N PHE A 27 -1.94 -15.36 26.21
CA PHE A 27 -1.34 -16.57 25.65
C PHE A 27 -0.59 -17.44 26.68
N SER A 28 -0.67 -17.12 27.99
CA SER A 28 -0.10 -17.95 29.05
C SER A 28 -1.10 -18.87 29.74
N VAL A 29 -2.41 -18.68 29.54
CA VAL A 29 -3.47 -19.37 30.31
C VAL A 29 -4.51 -20.08 29.44
N GLY A 30 -4.20 -20.35 28.17
CA GLY A 30 -5.07 -21.14 27.31
C GLY A 30 -4.44 -21.51 25.99
N ASP A 31 -4.99 -22.56 25.38
CA ASP A 31 -4.58 -23.01 24.06
C ASP A 31 -5.14 -22.09 23.00
N VAL A 32 -4.26 -21.34 22.34
CA VAL A 32 -4.62 -20.52 21.19
C VAL A 32 -3.93 -21.12 19.96
N PRO A 33 -4.68 -21.80 19.07
CA PRO A 33 -4.12 -22.36 17.85
C PRO A 33 -3.43 -21.25 17.04
N CYS A 34 -2.24 -21.53 16.52
CA CYS A 34 -1.47 -20.58 15.74
C CYS A 34 -1.10 -21.14 14.35
N LEU A 35 -1.24 -20.31 13.32
CA LEU A 35 -0.52 -20.49 12.06
C LEU A 35 0.86 -19.87 12.22
N VAL A 36 1.89 -20.64 11.88
CA VAL A 36 3.28 -20.20 11.97
C VAL A 36 3.99 -20.36 10.64
N SER A 37 4.98 -19.50 10.39
CA SER A 37 5.91 -19.64 9.27
C SER A 37 7.31 -19.96 9.78
N SER A 38 8.03 -20.81 9.06
CA SER A 38 9.44 -21.11 9.33
C SER A 38 10.37 -20.15 8.56
N PRO A 39 11.58 -19.90 9.08
CA PRO A 39 12.60 -19.13 8.41
C PRO A 39 13.01 -19.81 7.09
N GLY A 40 12.52 -19.29 5.96
CA GLY A 40 12.84 -19.82 4.62
C GLY A 40 11.64 -20.35 3.85
N LEU A 41 10.53 -20.68 4.52
CA LEU A 41 9.23 -20.80 3.85
C LEU A 41 8.65 -19.40 3.66
N SER A 42 9.05 -18.81 2.54
CA SER A 42 8.35 -17.68 1.98
C SER A 42 6.99 -18.19 1.48
N TRP A 43 5.92 -17.47 1.77
CA TRP A 43 4.63 -17.75 1.11
C TRP A 43 4.82 -17.61 -0.40
N ALA A 44 3.98 -18.24 -1.23
CA ALA A 44 4.17 -18.28 -2.68
C ALA A 44 4.50 -16.90 -3.29
N HIS A 45 3.92 -15.82 -2.75
CA HIS A 45 4.15 -14.43 -3.19
C HIS A 45 5.50 -13.81 -2.81
N ASP A 46 6.26 -14.38 -1.87
CA ASP A 46 7.63 -13.92 -1.56
C ASP A 46 8.66 -14.55 -2.54
N ARG A 47 8.30 -15.58 -3.33
CA ARG A 47 9.23 -16.23 -4.27
C ARG A 47 9.56 -15.35 -5.48
N ASP A 48 8.65 -14.46 -5.87
CA ASP A 48 8.77 -13.64 -7.08
C ASP A 48 9.76 -12.47 -6.96
N ARG A 49 10.35 -12.23 -5.77
CA ARG A 49 11.33 -11.15 -5.54
C ARG A 49 12.79 -11.59 -5.43
N ASN A 50 13.06 -12.88 -5.30
CA ASN A 50 14.44 -13.38 -5.27
C ASN A 50 14.97 -13.73 -6.67
N SER A 51 14.21 -13.39 -7.71
CA SER A 51 14.63 -13.44 -9.12
C SER A 51 14.89 -12.04 -9.67
N ASP A 52 15.56 -11.18 -8.91
CA ASP A 52 16.34 -10.13 -9.53
C ASP A 52 17.56 -10.82 -10.18
N PRO A 53 17.73 -10.77 -11.51
CA PRO A 53 18.94 -11.29 -12.14
C PRO A 53 20.12 -10.46 -11.62
N ASP A 54 21.07 -11.13 -10.98
CA ASP A 54 22.37 -10.56 -10.63
C ASP A 54 22.98 -9.99 -11.92
N PRO A 55 23.27 -8.68 -12.03
CA PRO A 55 23.79 -8.10 -13.27
C PRO A 55 25.29 -8.38 -13.49
N GLU A 56 25.88 -9.37 -12.81
CA GLU A 56 27.27 -9.77 -12.99
C GLU A 56 27.38 -11.27 -13.27
N ALA A 57 26.96 -11.68 -14.46
CA ALA A 57 27.30 -12.97 -15.02
C ALA A 57 27.44 -12.88 -16.54
N ASP A 58 28.23 -11.91 -17.03
CA ASP A 58 28.74 -11.92 -18.41
C ASP A 58 30.02 -11.10 -18.46
N ALA A 59 31.16 -11.76 -18.28
CA ALA A 59 32.43 -11.44 -18.94
C ALA A 59 33.52 -12.38 -18.40
N ASP A 60 33.77 -13.49 -19.10
CA ASP A 60 35.11 -14.08 -19.12
C ASP A 60 35.28 -14.89 -20.41
N LEU A 61 35.69 -14.18 -21.46
CA LEU A 61 36.42 -14.76 -22.59
C LEU A 61 37.72 -13.97 -22.74
N PRO A 62 38.90 -14.61 -22.69
CA PRO A 62 40.17 -13.90 -22.84
C PRO A 62 40.49 -13.65 -24.32
N ASP A 63 40.76 -12.39 -24.66
CA ASP A 63 41.41 -12.00 -25.93
C ASP A 63 42.89 -11.68 -25.66
N PRO A 64 43.85 -12.30 -26.38
CA PRO A 64 45.26 -12.08 -26.12
C PRO A 64 45.83 -10.94 -26.97
N GLY A 65 46.35 -9.93 -26.28
CA GLY A 65 47.56 -9.23 -26.72
C GLY A 65 47.36 -7.83 -27.29
N THR A 66 47.78 -6.83 -26.52
CA THR A 66 48.56 -5.69 -27.05
C THR A 66 49.21 -4.91 -25.89
N PRO A 67 50.40 -4.32 -26.08
CA PRO A 67 51.21 -3.78 -25.00
C PRO A 67 50.85 -2.33 -24.65
N SER A 68 50.83 -2.12 -23.33
CA SER A 68 51.07 -0.91 -22.53
C SER A 68 51.52 0.39 -23.23
N ASP A 69 50.72 1.43 -23.05
CA ASP A 69 51.18 2.80 -22.81
C ASP A 69 50.55 3.29 -21.50
N GLU A 70 51.39 3.55 -20.48
CA GLU A 70 50.95 4.11 -19.19
C GLU A 70 50.80 5.63 -19.29
N PRO A 71 49.70 6.20 -18.72
CA PRO A 71 49.73 7.57 -18.22
C PRO A 71 49.61 7.63 -16.69
N VAL A 72 50.49 8.47 -16.15
CA VAL A 72 50.66 9.01 -14.79
C VAL A 72 49.39 9.06 -13.92
N PRO A 73 49.46 8.67 -12.62
CA PRO A 73 48.28 8.59 -11.74
C PRO A 73 47.84 9.96 -11.22
N THR A 74 46.59 10.32 -11.48
CA THR A 74 45.87 11.35 -10.71
C THR A 74 45.35 10.75 -9.39
N PRO A 75 45.34 11.50 -8.27
CA PRO A 75 44.85 10.98 -7.00
C PRO A 75 43.33 10.78 -7.06
N HIS A 76 42.89 9.52 -7.10
CA HIS A 76 41.48 9.16 -6.94
C HIS A 76 41.01 9.46 -5.50
N PRO A 77 39.77 9.95 -5.31
CA PRO A 77 39.15 10.01 -3.99
C PRO A 77 39.07 8.59 -3.40
N PRO A 78 39.18 8.43 -2.06
CA PRO A 78 39.20 7.12 -1.44
C PRO A 78 37.95 6.32 -1.84
N LYS A 79 38.17 5.13 -2.41
CA LYS A 79 37.11 4.17 -2.75
C LYS A 79 36.19 4.03 -1.54
N PRO A 80 34.87 4.20 -1.68
CA PRO A 80 33.95 3.95 -0.58
C PRO A 80 34.17 2.53 -0.09
N LYS A 81 34.48 2.37 1.21
CA LYS A 81 34.66 1.06 1.82
C LYS A 81 33.44 0.20 1.50
N PRO A 82 33.60 -1.06 1.05
CA PRO A 82 32.46 -1.94 0.86
C PRO A 82 31.68 -1.99 2.16
N ARG A 83 30.40 -1.60 2.10
CA ARG A 83 29.47 -1.75 3.21
C ARG A 83 29.44 -3.24 3.54
N ARG A 84 30.10 -3.64 4.63
CA ARG A 84 29.93 -4.96 5.22
C ARG A 84 28.42 -5.17 5.39
N SER A 85 27.89 -6.20 4.75
CA SER A 85 26.55 -6.69 5.02
C SER A 85 26.45 -6.93 6.53
N PRO A 86 25.36 -6.49 7.19
CA PRO A 86 25.15 -6.87 8.58
C PRO A 86 24.95 -8.39 8.57
N THR A 87 25.90 -9.15 9.11
CA THR A 87 25.69 -10.57 9.40
C THR A 87 24.43 -10.66 10.25
N ALA A 88 23.36 -11.22 9.68
CA ALA A 88 22.07 -11.33 10.34
C ALA A 88 22.29 -12.05 11.68
N ARG A 89 21.85 -11.44 12.78
CA ARG A 89 21.94 -12.09 14.11
C ARG A 89 21.18 -13.42 14.03
N PRO A 90 21.71 -14.51 14.62
CA PRO A 90 21.01 -15.78 14.64
C PRO A 90 19.65 -15.58 15.33
N ARG A 91 18.59 -16.09 14.69
CA ARG A 91 17.24 -16.03 15.25
C ARG A 91 17.18 -16.91 16.50
N LYS A 92 16.44 -16.44 17.51
CA LYS A 92 16.23 -17.18 18.76
C LYS A 92 15.11 -18.22 18.65
N THR A 93 14.21 -18.09 17.67
CA THR A 93 13.04 -18.96 17.49
C THR A 93 12.97 -19.47 16.06
N ASN A 94 12.47 -20.69 15.91
CA ASN A 94 12.34 -21.38 14.63
C ASN A 94 11.09 -20.99 13.85
N TYR A 95 10.17 -20.24 14.47
CA TYR A 95 8.88 -19.93 13.88
C TYR A 95 8.47 -18.48 14.16
N THR A 96 7.67 -17.92 13.25
CA THR A 96 6.99 -16.62 13.41
C THR A 96 5.49 -16.85 13.36
N VAL A 97 4.76 -16.31 14.33
CA VAL A 97 3.29 -16.37 14.34
C VAL A 97 2.73 -15.47 13.24
N GLU A 98 1.93 -16.06 12.36
CA GLU A 98 1.25 -15.37 11.25
C GLU A 98 -0.20 -15.04 11.58
N ALA A 99 -0.91 -16.00 12.16
CA ALA A 99 -2.31 -15.87 12.57
C ALA A 99 -2.58 -16.69 13.84
N ILE A 100 -3.64 -16.31 14.56
CA ILE A 100 -4.19 -17.05 15.69
C ILE A 100 -5.62 -17.48 15.39
N SER A 101 -6.13 -18.52 16.02
CA SER A 101 -7.55 -18.85 15.99
C SER A 101 -8.18 -18.71 17.36
N LEU A 102 -9.41 -18.18 17.39
CA LEU A 102 -10.26 -18.21 18.58
C LEU A 102 -11.17 -19.45 18.61
N SER A 103 -11.08 -20.31 17.59
CA SER A 103 -11.79 -21.57 17.55
C SER A 103 -11.17 -22.56 18.55
N PRO A 104 -11.97 -23.42 19.20
CA PRO A 104 -11.44 -24.51 20.01
C PRO A 104 -10.46 -25.39 19.22
N LEU A 105 -9.44 -25.94 19.88
CA LEU A 105 -8.48 -26.87 19.27
C LEU A 105 -9.14 -28.08 18.59
N SER A 106 -10.31 -28.51 19.09
CA SER A 106 -11.10 -29.60 18.50
C SER A 106 -11.76 -29.24 17.17
N THR A 107 -11.72 -27.97 16.75
CA THR A 107 -12.28 -27.53 15.48
C THR A 107 -11.40 -28.04 14.33
N PRO A 108 -11.97 -28.71 13.31
CA PRO A 108 -11.22 -29.10 12.13
C PRO A 108 -10.62 -27.87 11.42
N HIS A 109 -9.45 -28.03 10.83
CA HIS A 109 -8.71 -26.95 10.17
C HIS A 109 -9.57 -26.08 9.23
N ALA A 110 -10.37 -26.72 8.36
CA ALA A 110 -11.22 -26.03 7.39
C ALA A 110 -12.30 -25.14 8.03
N GLY A 111 -12.65 -25.41 9.30
CA GLY A 111 -13.63 -24.63 10.08
C GLY A 111 -13.00 -23.59 11.00
N MET A 112 -11.67 -23.52 11.11
CA MET A 112 -11.00 -22.55 11.97
C MET A 112 -11.16 -21.13 11.43
N ARG A 113 -11.46 -20.20 12.35
CA ARG A 113 -11.46 -18.78 12.05
C ARG A 113 -10.12 -18.19 12.43
N TRP A 114 -9.35 -17.78 11.43
CA TRP A 114 -8.02 -17.23 11.60
C TRP A 114 -8.04 -15.70 11.65
N VAL A 115 -7.30 -15.17 12.62
CA VAL A 115 -7.00 -13.75 12.79
C VAL A 115 -5.52 -13.56 12.55
N GLY A 116 -5.16 -12.99 11.41
CA GLY A 116 -3.79 -12.60 11.12
C GLY A 116 -3.29 -11.57 12.15
N VAL A 117 -2.09 -11.80 12.66
CA VAL A 117 -1.45 -10.96 13.68
C VAL A 117 -0.14 -10.37 13.20
N ASN A 118 0.40 -10.83 12.07
CA ASN A 118 1.69 -10.36 11.58
C ASN A 118 1.66 -8.94 10.96
N GLN A 119 1.70 -7.94 11.84
CA GLN A 119 1.68 -6.51 11.46
C GLN A 119 2.88 -6.11 10.59
N THR A 120 4.00 -6.85 10.64
CA THR A 120 5.17 -6.56 9.80
C THR A 120 5.00 -6.98 8.34
N ARG A 121 4.02 -7.85 8.05
CA ARG A 121 3.74 -8.35 6.70
C ARG A 121 2.59 -7.65 5.99
N VAL A 122 1.78 -6.84 6.68
CA VAL A 122 0.59 -6.22 6.07
C VAL A 122 0.92 -5.41 4.82
N ASN A 123 2.01 -4.63 4.82
CA ASN A 123 2.41 -3.86 3.63
C ASN A 123 2.75 -4.81 2.46
N ARG A 124 3.31 -6.00 2.70
CA ARG A 124 3.56 -6.98 1.63
C ARG A 124 2.25 -7.53 1.06
N PHE A 125 1.30 -7.86 1.93
CA PHE A 125 -0.02 -8.30 1.49
C PHE A 125 -0.68 -7.22 0.64
N VAL A 126 -0.82 -6.00 1.17
CA VAL A 126 -1.44 -4.90 0.42
C VAL A 126 -0.71 -4.60 -0.88
N GLU A 127 0.63 -4.64 -0.91
CA GLU A 127 1.38 -4.51 -2.16
C GLU A 127 0.99 -5.59 -3.18
N HIS A 128 0.96 -6.86 -2.74
CA HIS A 128 0.54 -7.97 -3.59
C HIS A 128 -0.88 -7.74 -4.13
N PHE A 129 -1.82 -7.33 -3.28
CA PHE A 129 -3.22 -7.08 -3.67
C PHE A 129 -3.42 -5.82 -4.55
N LEU A 130 -2.51 -4.84 -4.45
CA LEU A 130 -2.51 -3.66 -5.34
C LEU A 130 -1.95 -4.00 -6.73
N ARG A 131 -0.98 -4.90 -6.82
CA ARG A 131 -0.34 -5.26 -8.11
C ARG A 131 -1.12 -6.33 -8.87
N ASN A 132 -1.73 -7.27 -8.16
CA ASN A 132 -2.34 -8.44 -8.77
C ASN A 132 -3.86 -8.36 -8.61
N PRO A 133 -4.65 -8.47 -9.70
CA PRO A 133 -6.09 -8.70 -9.58
C PRO A 133 -6.33 -10.15 -9.10
N PHE A 134 -7.38 -10.36 -8.30
CA PHE A 134 -7.76 -11.71 -7.84
C PHE A 134 -8.95 -12.22 -8.66
N PRO A 135 -8.94 -13.49 -9.09
CA PRO A 135 -10.14 -14.13 -9.59
C PRO A 135 -11.11 -14.34 -8.42
N GLY A 136 -12.35 -13.85 -8.54
CA GLY A 136 -13.47 -14.38 -7.73
C GLY A 136 -14.24 -13.45 -6.80
N LEU A 137 -13.94 -12.14 -6.72
CA LEU A 137 -14.81 -11.21 -5.96
C LEU A 137 -15.96 -10.65 -6.83
N GLY A 138 -16.71 -11.51 -7.54
CA GLY A 138 -17.85 -11.04 -8.34
C GLY A 138 -18.32 -11.90 -9.51
N SER A 139 -18.28 -13.23 -9.43
CA SER A 139 -18.90 -14.07 -10.46
C SER A 139 -19.83 -15.13 -9.87
N GLU A 140 -20.89 -14.68 -9.19
CA GLU A 140 -22.17 -15.38 -9.26
C GLU A 140 -23.08 -14.53 -10.16
N GLY A 141 -22.90 -14.67 -11.46
CA GLY A 141 -23.61 -13.89 -12.47
C GLY A 141 -22.76 -13.74 -13.72
N GLY A 142 -23.08 -14.53 -14.75
CA GLY A 142 -22.31 -14.62 -15.98
C GLY A 142 -22.06 -13.26 -16.64
N GLY A 143 -20.79 -12.90 -16.72
CA GLY A 143 -20.27 -11.75 -17.45
C GLY A 143 -18.77 -11.67 -17.20
N GLY A 144 -17.95 -11.78 -18.25
CA GLY A 144 -16.49 -11.75 -18.18
C GLY A 144 -15.97 -10.37 -17.74
N GLY A 145 -16.14 -10.04 -16.46
CA GLY A 145 -15.72 -8.78 -15.85
C GLY A 145 -14.26 -8.80 -15.43
N ALA A 146 -13.55 -7.71 -15.73
CA ALA A 146 -12.20 -7.43 -15.26
C ALA A 146 -12.04 -7.73 -13.77
N GLY A 147 -10.96 -8.41 -13.39
CA GLY A 147 -10.74 -8.91 -12.04
C GLY A 147 -10.98 -7.87 -10.95
N THR A 148 -11.82 -8.24 -10.00
CA THR A 148 -12.22 -7.46 -8.82
C THR A 148 -11.12 -7.54 -7.75
N GLY A 149 -9.99 -6.86 -8.01
CA GLY A 149 -8.86 -6.76 -7.06
C GLY A 149 -8.92 -5.50 -6.19
N LEU A 150 -8.09 -5.43 -5.15
CA LEU A 150 -8.01 -4.26 -4.26
C LEU A 150 -7.76 -2.97 -5.05
N ALA A 151 -6.87 -2.99 -6.03
CA ALA A 151 -6.64 -1.84 -6.91
C ALA A 151 -7.91 -1.43 -7.67
N ALA A 152 -8.66 -2.38 -8.24
CA ALA A 152 -9.90 -2.07 -8.96
C ALA A 152 -10.95 -1.45 -8.03
N THR A 153 -11.17 -2.03 -6.86
CA THR A 153 -12.16 -1.53 -5.88
C THR A 153 -11.79 -0.15 -5.35
N LEU A 154 -10.50 0.14 -5.18
CA LEU A 154 -10.02 1.48 -4.81
C LEU A 154 -10.04 2.46 -5.99
N GLY A 155 -10.44 2.06 -7.21
CA GLY A 155 -10.41 2.92 -8.39
C GLY A 155 -8.99 3.24 -8.88
N LEU A 156 -8.08 2.28 -8.75
CA LEU A 156 -6.65 2.35 -9.08
C LEU A 156 -6.26 1.41 -10.23
N ALA A 157 -7.24 0.80 -10.92
CA ALA A 157 -6.96 -0.02 -12.10
C ALA A 157 -6.22 0.82 -13.16
N GLY A 158 -5.04 0.35 -13.58
CA GLY A 158 -4.19 1.08 -14.52
C GLY A 158 -3.49 2.31 -13.93
N ALA A 159 -3.52 2.50 -12.60
CA ALA A 159 -2.88 3.65 -11.95
C ALA A 159 -1.35 3.65 -12.03
N GLY A 160 -0.71 2.59 -12.52
CA GLY A 160 0.74 2.52 -12.72
C GLY A 160 1.48 1.93 -11.52
N ASP A 161 2.75 2.32 -11.36
CA ASP A 161 3.66 1.69 -10.40
C ASP A 161 3.25 1.88 -8.94
N VAL A 162 3.40 0.82 -8.16
CA VAL A 162 3.27 0.84 -6.69
C VAL A 162 4.66 1.08 -6.08
N GLN A 163 4.80 2.17 -5.36
CA GLN A 163 6.00 2.53 -4.61
C GLN A 163 5.72 2.41 -3.11
N ARG A 164 6.67 1.86 -2.36
CA ARG A 164 6.57 1.72 -0.90
C ARG A 164 7.32 2.82 -0.17
N GLU A 165 6.87 3.11 1.04
CA GLU A 165 7.67 3.86 2.02
C GLU A 165 8.09 5.24 1.49
N VAL A 166 7.14 5.96 0.87
CA VAL A 166 7.38 7.18 0.10
C VAL A 166 7.42 8.39 1.01
N SER A 167 8.45 9.22 0.87
CA SER A 167 8.56 10.50 1.59
C SER A 167 7.73 11.59 0.91
N VAL A 168 6.89 12.28 1.68
CA VAL A 168 6.10 13.44 1.24
C VAL A 168 6.27 14.57 2.25
N GLY A 169 7.08 15.58 1.90
CA GLY A 169 7.56 16.57 2.86
C GLY A 169 8.35 15.88 3.98
N ASP A 170 7.96 16.14 5.23
CA ASP A 170 8.60 15.55 6.42
C ASP A 170 7.96 14.23 6.89
N SER A 171 6.98 13.73 6.14
CA SER A 171 6.24 12.51 6.48
C SER A 171 6.62 11.37 5.54
N LYS A 172 6.42 10.14 6.01
CA LYS A 172 6.62 8.92 5.22
C LYS A 172 5.31 8.15 5.21
N VAL A 173 4.81 7.81 4.03
CA VAL A 173 3.54 7.09 3.83
C VAL A 173 3.80 5.70 3.26
N ASP A 174 2.96 4.74 3.63
CA ASP A 174 3.17 3.34 3.29
C ASP A 174 3.27 3.09 1.78
N PHE A 175 2.40 3.73 0.98
CA PHE A 175 2.39 3.58 -0.48
C PHE A 175 2.17 4.89 -1.24
N CYS A 176 2.72 4.93 -2.45
CA CYS A 176 2.27 5.80 -3.54
C CYS A 176 1.98 4.94 -4.78
N VAL A 177 0.81 5.13 -5.38
CA VAL A 177 0.42 4.45 -6.62
C VAL A 177 0.33 5.49 -7.74
N GLY A 178 1.08 5.28 -8.81
CA GLY A 178 1.05 6.14 -10.00
C GLY A 178 1.55 7.56 -9.81
N GLY A 179 2.22 7.86 -8.69
CA GLY A 179 2.55 9.23 -8.30
C GLY A 179 1.34 10.10 -7.95
N ARG A 180 0.15 9.51 -7.73
CA ARG A 180 -1.13 10.24 -7.61
C ARG A 180 -1.99 9.82 -6.44
N VAL A 181 -1.82 8.61 -5.94
CA VAL A 181 -2.59 8.10 -4.81
C VAL A 181 -1.66 7.68 -3.70
N TRP A 182 -1.78 8.32 -2.54
CA TRP A 182 -1.00 7.99 -1.35
C TRP A 182 -1.86 7.18 -0.38
N ILE A 183 -1.34 6.07 0.13
CA ILE A 183 -2.10 5.14 0.98
C ILE A 183 -1.34 4.91 2.27
N GLU A 184 -1.98 5.22 3.40
CA GLU A 184 -1.48 4.93 4.75
C GLU A 184 -2.28 3.76 5.33
N ILE A 185 -1.59 2.74 5.84
CA ILE A 185 -2.17 1.52 6.39
C ILE A 185 -2.23 1.59 7.91
N LYS A 186 -3.33 1.09 8.48
CA LYS A 186 -3.40 0.71 9.90
C LYS A 186 -4.02 -0.66 10.09
N THR A 187 -3.39 -1.47 10.95
CA THR A 187 -3.83 -2.82 11.33
C THR A 187 -4.26 -2.86 12.79
N PRO A 188 -5.51 -2.51 13.12
CA PRO A 188 -6.00 -2.59 14.49
C PRO A 188 -6.10 -4.06 14.93
N LEU A 189 -5.50 -4.37 16.09
CA LEU A 189 -5.62 -5.68 16.74
C LEU A 189 -6.24 -5.56 18.15
N ILE A 190 -6.73 -4.38 18.53
CA ILE A 190 -7.22 -4.15 19.91
C ILE A 190 -8.61 -4.75 20.13
N HIS A 191 -9.47 -4.73 19.11
CA HIS A 191 -10.84 -5.23 19.18
C HIS A 191 -11.03 -6.34 18.17
N ILE A 192 -10.67 -7.56 18.58
CA ILE A 192 -10.93 -8.77 17.79
C ILE A 192 -12.31 -9.28 18.21
N PRO A 193 -13.27 -9.42 17.28
CA PRO A 193 -14.59 -10.01 17.56
C PRO A 193 -14.44 -11.37 18.23
N ASP A 194 -15.36 -11.68 19.16
CA ASP A 194 -15.41 -12.95 19.90
C ASP A 194 -14.19 -13.26 20.79
N ALA A 195 -13.18 -12.38 20.85
CA ALA A 195 -12.01 -12.61 21.71
C ALA A 195 -12.38 -12.69 23.20
N GLN A 196 -13.44 -11.99 23.62
CA GLN A 196 -13.88 -11.95 25.03
C GLN A 196 -14.62 -13.21 25.49
N SER A 197 -15.12 -14.04 24.58
CA SER A 197 -15.71 -15.33 24.93
C SER A 197 -14.67 -16.46 24.98
N HIS A 198 -13.42 -16.19 24.59
CA HIS A 198 -12.36 -17.18 24.59
C HIS A 198 -11.86 -17.48 26.01
N PRO A 199 -11.51 -18.74 26.38
CA PRO A 199 -10.96 -19.07 27.69
C PRO A 199 -9.69 -18.28 28.07
N ALA A 200 -8.90 -17.89 27.07
CA ALA A 200 -7.71 -17.07 27.23
C ALA A 200 -8.01 -15.55 27.36
N ALA A 201 -9.28 -15.12 27.40
CA ALA A 201 -9.63 -13.71 27.49
C ALA A 201 -9.35 -13.11 28.88
N LYS A 202 -8.74 -11.93 28.92
CA LYS A 202 -8.69 -11.07 30.11
C LYS A 202 -9.93 -10.17 30.15
N PRO A 203 -10.36 -9.75 31.36
CA PRO A 203 -11.32 -8.67 31.50
C PRO A 203 -10.95 -7.46 30.65
N GLU A 204 -11.96 -6.82 30.07
CA GLU A 204 -11.75 -5.67 29.18
C GLU A 204 -10.96 -4.58 29.91
N GLN A 205 -9.75 -4.32 29.43
CA GLN A 205 -8.93 -3.23 29.96
C GLN A 205 -9.24 -1.96 29.19
N ALA A 206 -9.29 -0.83 29.90
CA ALA A 206 -9.53 0.49 29.33
C ALA A 206 -8.70 0.71 28.05
N ALA A 207 -9.32 1.35 27.05
CA ALA A 207 -8.70 1.65 25.77
C ALA A 207 -7.38 2.43 25.99
N LEU A 208 -6.26 1.72 25.88
CA LEU A 208 -4.90 2.26 26.01
C LEU A 208 -4.69 3.44 25.05
N GLN A 209 -3.70 4.27 25.39
CA GLN A 209 -3.17 5.51 24.77
C GLN A 209 -2.97 5.55 23.23
N THR A 210 -3.44 4.54 22.51
CA THR A 210 -3.41 4.32 21.06
C THR A 210 -4.00 5.44 20.21
N PHE A 211 -4.87 6.29 20.77
CA PHE A 211 -5.49 7.38 20.02
C PHE A 211 -4.49 8.47 19.60
N GLN A 212 -3.42 8.70 20.37
CA GLN A 212 -2.43 9.74 20.03
C GLN A 212 -1.68 9.42 18.73
N ARG A 213 -1.31 8.15 18.53
CA ARG A 213 -0.67 7.71 17.28
C ARG A 213 -1.59 7.90 16.09
N LEU A 214 -2.87 7.55 16.24
CA LEU A 214 -3.86 7.72 15.17
C LEU A 214 -4.16 9.20 14.87
N VAL A 215 -4.25 10.04 15.91
CA VAL A 215 -4.32 11.51 15.75
C VAL A 215 -3.13 12.04 14.94
N LYS A 216 -1.91 11.59 15.25
CA LYS A 216 -0.70 11.99 14.51
C LYS A 216 -0.81 11.62 13.04
N HIS A 217 -1.23 10.40 12.73
CA HIS A 217 -1.42 9.94 11.34
C HIS A 217 -2.46 10.78 10.59
N PHE A 218 -3.60 11.12 11.19
CA PHE A 218 -4.58 11.99 10.54
C PHE A 218 -4.04 13.41 10.27
N LYS A 219 -3.28 13.98 11.22
CA LYS A 219 -2.61 15.27 11.04
C LYS A 219 -1.58 15.21 9.91
N GLU A 220 -0.80 14.13 9.82
CA GLU A 220 0.17 13.89 8.74
C GLU A 220 -0.51 13.76 7.38
N LEU A 221 -1.56 12.96 7.25
CA LEU A 221 -2.30 12.81 5.99
C LEU A 221 -2.97 14.12 5.54
N THR A 222 -3.46 14.91 6.49
CA THR A 222 -3.96 16.26 6.22
C THR A 222 -2.86 17.17 5.64
N LYS A 223 -1.64 17.09 6.19
CA LYS A 223 -0.47 17.85 5.70
C LYS A 223 -0.05 17.37 4.30
N ILE A 224 -0.03 16.06 4.07
CA ILE A 224 0.26 15.45 2.76
C ILE A 224 -0.74 15.98 1.73
N MET A 225 -2.04 15.91 2.01
CA MET A 225 -3.06 16.40 1.07
C MET A 225 -2.92 17.87 0.73
N LYS A 226 -2.60 18.73 1.70
CA LYS A 226 -2.33 20.15 1.44
C LYS A 226 -1.09 20.34 0.57
N THR A 227 -0.03 19.59 0.84
CA THR A 227 1.25 19.66 0.11
C THR A 227 1.05 19.26 -1.36
N VAL A 228 0.40 18.13 -1.59
CA VAL A 228 0.18 17.61 -2.94
C VAL A 228 -0.78 18.51 -3.73
N LYS A 229 -1.87 19.01 -3.12
CA LYS A 229 -2.77 19.98 -3.76
C LYS A 229 -2.06 21.26 -4.19
N LYS A 230 -1.16 21.79 -3.34
CA LYS A 230 -0.35 22.97 -3.66
C LYS A 230 0.55 22.71 -4.86
N GLU A 231 1.21 21.55 -4.91
CA GLU A 231 2.08 21.19 -6.03
C GLU A 231 1.30 21.00 -7.33
N GLN A 232 0.14 20.35 -7.28
CA GLN A 232 -0.75 20.22 -8.43
C GLN A 232 -1.17 21.59 -9.00
N GLN A 233 -1.56 22.53 -8.13
CA GLN A 233 -1.90 23.90 -8.55
C GLN A 233 -0.70 24.62 -9.16
N ARG A 234 0.52 24.38 -8.66
CA ARG A 234 1.76 24.95 -9.20
C ARG A 234 2.01 24.44 -10.63
N VAL A 235 1.91 23.12 -10.83
CA VAL A 235 2.09 22.48 -12.15
C VAL A 235 1.05 22.99 -13.14
N LEU A 236 -0.23 23.06 -12.76
CA LEU A 236 -1.31 23.56 -13.62
C LEU A 236 -1.07 25.00 -14.10
N LYS A 237 -0.60 25.88 -13.20
CA LYS A 237 -0.27 27.27 -13.54
C LYS A 237 0.89 27.35 -14.55
N LEU A 238 1.96 26.58 -14.33
CA LEU A 238 3.12 26.53 -15.23
C LEU A 238 2.75 26.04 -16.64
N THR A 239 1.90 25.01 -16.73
CA THR A 239 1.42 24.51 -18.03
C THR A 239 0.55 25.53 -18.77
N ALA A 240 -0.29 26.29 -18.05
CA ALA A 240 -1.15 27.31 -18.67
C ALA A 240 -0.38 28.52 -19.24
N THR A 241 0.72 28.91 -18.59
CA THR A 241 1.58 30.03 -19.05
C THR A 241 2.40 29.65 -20.29
N THR A 242 2.75 28.36 -20.45
CA THR A 242 3.56 27.91 -21.59
C THR A 242 2.73 27.87 -22.90
N THR A 243 1.43 27.55 -22.81
CA THR A 243 0.54 27.48 -23.97
C THR A 243 0.17 28.86 -24.55
N THR A 244 0.22 29.92 -23.75
CA THR A 244 -0.17 31.27 -24.19
C THR A 244 0.93 32.03 -24.95
N VAL A 245 2.21 31.63 -24.82
CA VAL A 245 3.33 32.33 -25.48
C VAL A 245 3.51 31.94 -26.96
N GLY A 246 2.85 30.88 -27.44
CA GLY A 246 2.98 30.38 -28.83
C GLY A 246 2.08 31.03 -29.90
N LYS A 247 1.07 31.84 -29.54
CA LYS A 247 0.06 32.36 -30.49
C LYS A 247 0.25 33.84 -30.91
N GLY A 248 1.45 34.39 -30.81
CA GLY A 248 1.74 35.80 -31.09
C GLY A 248 2.69 36.06 -32.27
N SER A 249 2.39 35.60 -33.49
CA SER A 249 3.11 36.08 -34.69
C SER A 249 2.45 37.35 -35.25
N PRO A 250 3.17 38.47 -35.47
CA PRO A 250 2.58 39.69 -36.02
C PRO A 250 2.18 39.51 -37.49
N LYS A 251 0.88 39.63 -37.80
CA LYS A 251 0.36 39.66 -39.18
C LYS A 251 0.93 40.88 -39.92
N ARG A 252 1.97 40.63 -40.72
CA ARG A 252 2.58 41.58 -41.66
C ARG A 252 1.58 41.85 -42.80
N LYS A 253 0.96 43.05 -42.81
CA LYS A 253 0.05 43.51 -43.88
C LYS A 253 0.77 43.50 -45.24
N ARG A 254 0.44 42.53 -46.10
CA ARG A 254 0.80 42.54 -47.53
C ARG A 254 -0.41 43.02 -48.33
N LYS A 255 -0.26 44.20 -48.93
CA LYS A 255 -1.18 44.78 -49.92
C LYS A 255 -0.98 44.03 -51.24
N ARG A 256 -2.03 43.44 -51.80
CA ARG A 256 -2.03 42.92 -53.17
C ARG A 256 -3.36 43.18 -53.85
N THR A 257 -3.21 43.60 -55.10
CA THR A 257 -4.18 44.04 -56.09
C THR A 257 -5.00 42.90 -56.66
N ALA A 258 -6.21 43.26 -57.12
CA ALA A 258 -7.21 42.39 -57.70
C ALA A 258 -6.77 41.74 -59.02
N ASN A 259 -7.09 40.46 -59.18
CA ASN A 259 -7.54 39.90 -60.45
C ASN A 259 -8.41 38.67 -60.18
N GLU A 260 -9.61 38.66 -60.74
CA GLU A 260 -10.60 37.57 -60.70
C GLU A 260 -10.17 36.42 -61.60
N VAL A 261 -10.18 35.20 -61.07
CA VAL A 261 -10.46 33.96 -61.81
C VAL A 261 -11.19 33.03 -60.83
N SER A 262 -12.40 32.62 -61.20
CA SER A 262 -13.23 31.64 -60.49
C SER A 262 -12.70 30.22 -60.73
N ASP A 263 -12.26 29.57 -59.67
CA ASP A 263 -11.87 28.16 -59.65
C ASP A 263 -12.58 27.49 -58.45
N GLU A 264 -13.54 26.62 -58.73
CA GLU A 264 -14.24 25.81 -57.74
C GLU A 264 -13.29 24.72 -57.21
N SER A 265 -12.50 25.06 -56.19
CA SER A 265 -11.77 24.08 -55.40
C SER A 265 -12.67 23.50 -54.30
N PRO A 266 -12.57 22.19 -54.01
CA PRO A 266 -13.35 21.55 -52.95
C PRO A 266 -12.93 22.13 -51.59
N ALA A 267 -13.93 22.43 -50.75
CA ALA A 267 -13.73 22.92 -49.39
C ALA A 267 -12.78 21.99 -48.63
N LEU A 268 -11.55 22.45 -48.40
CA LEU A 268 -10.66 21.84 -47.44
C LEU A 268 -11.28 22.03 -46.07
N ASP A 269 -11.66 20.91 -45.43
CA ASP A 269 -12.14 20.89 -44.05
C ASP A 269 -11.21 21.73 -43.18
N GLU A 270 -11.77 22.78 -42.55
CA GLU A 270 -11.02 23.56 -41.59
C GLU A 270 -10.48 22.61 -40.51
N PRO A 271 -9.17 22.65 -40.18
CA PRO A 271 -8.62 21.82 -39.14
C PRO A 271 -9.30 22.19 -37.83
N THR A 272 -10.21 21.33 -37.38
CA THR A 272 -10.83 21.45 -36.07
C THR A 272 -9.71 21.42 -35.04
N ASP A 273 -9.56 22.52 -34.29
CA ASP A 273 -8.57 22.63 -33.22
C ASP A 273 -8.68 21.35 -32.34
N PRO A 274 -7.58 20.62 -32.12
CA PRO A 274 -7.63 19.38 -31.37
C PRO A 274 -8.24 19.67 -30.00
N ALA A 275 -9.24 18.86 -29.62
CA ALA A 275 -9.94 19.01 -28.36
C ALA A 275 -8.91 19.14 -27.21
N PRO A 276 -9.11 20.09 -26.28
CA PRO A 276 -8.18 20.28 -25.18
C PRO A 276 -7.99 18.96 -24.43
N PRO A 277 -6.76 18.63 -24.02
CA PRO A 277 -6.51 17.37 -23.32
C PRO A 277 -7.37 17.30 -22.06
N PRO A 278 -7.87 16.10 -21.71
CA PRO A 278 -8.69 15.93 -20.51
C PRO A 278 -7.90 16.38 -19.27
N PRO A 279 -8.58 16.95 -18.26
CA PRO A 279 -7.92 17.36 -17.03
C PRO A 279 -7.23 16.16 -16.38
N PRO A 280 -6.08 16.36 -15.70
CA PRO A 280 -5.40 15.28 -15.04
C PRO A 280 -6.31 14.66 -13.95
N PRO A 281 -6.36 13.32 -13.84
CA PRO A 281 -7.06 12.64 -12.76
C PRO A 281 -6.78 13.25 -11.37
N PRO A 282 -7.77 13.25 -10.47
CA PRO A 282 -7.62 13.83 -9.15
C PRO A 282 -6.57 13.08 -8.32
N ILE A 283 -5.84 13.85 -7.52
CA ILE A 283 -4.96 13.35 -6.48
C ILE A 283 -5.79 12.85 -5.30
N ARG A 284 -5.39 11.71 -4.74
CA ARG A 284 -6.12 11.05 -3.66
C ARG A 284 -5.19 10.67 -2.53
N CYS A 285 -5.70 10.69 -1.31
CA CYS A 285 -5.03 10.17 -0.13
C CYS A 285 -5.99 9.26 0.60
N ILE A 286 -5.56 8.03 0.87
CA ILE A 286 -6.36 6.96 1.42
C ILE A 286 -5.79 6.58 2.78
N PHE A 287 -6.65 6.59 3.79
CA PHE A 287 -6.40 5.93 5.06
C PHE A 287 -7.07 4.55 5.02
N LEU A 288 -6.26 3.49 4.89
CA LEU A 288 -6.72 2.12 4.73
C LEU A 288 -6.58 1.35 6.04
N LEU A 289 -7.72 1.00 6.64
CA LEU A 289 -7.76 0.06 7.75
C LEU A 289 -7.76 -1.36 7.21
N VAL A 290 -6.74 -2.11 7.58
CA VAL A 290 -6.58 -3.50 7.18
C VAL A 290 -6.86 -4.37 8.38
N PHE A 291 -8.04 -4.99 8.39
CA PHE A 291 -8.35 -6.05 9.33
C PHE A 291 -7.85 -7.36 8.75
N MET A 292 -6.89 -7.98 9.43
CA MET A 292 -6.37 -9.29 9.03
C MET A 292 -7.30 -10.43 9.46
N TYR A 293 -8.61 -10.16 9.47
CA TYR A 293 -9.71 -11.05 9.78
C TYR A 293 -10.98 -10.47 9.17
N ASP A 294 -12.06 -11.26 9.15
CA ASP A 294 -13.35 -10.75 8.71
C ASP A 294 -14.01 -9.91 9.81
N ALA A 295 -13.86 -8.60 9.70
CA ALA A 295 -14.40 -7.61 10.63
C ALA A 295 -15.70 -6.99 10.10
N PRO A 296 -16.69 -6.69 10.94
CA PRO A 296 -17.79 -5.82 10.51
C PRO A 296 -17.25 -4.45 10.04
N PRO A 297 -18.04 -3.68 9.28
CA PRO A 297 -17.67 -2.30 8.95
C PRO A 297 -17.32 -1.52 10.22
N PHE A 298 -16.11 -0.98 10.27
CA PHE A 298 -15.65 -0.24 11.43
C PHE A 298 -16.52 1.00 11.59
N ARG A 299 -16.96 1.20 12.83
CA ARG A 299 -17.65 2.41 13.24
C ARG A 299 -16.81 3.10 14.29
N ARG A 300 -16.60 4.41 14.12
CA ARG A 300 -15.95 5.16 15.19
C ARG A 300 -16.86 5.15 16.43
N PRO A 301 -16.30 4.93 17.64
CA PRO A 301 -17.05 5.18 18.87
C PRO A 301 -17.55 6.62 18.93
N SER A 302 -18.75 6.84 19.46
CA SER A 302 -19.30 8.19 19.65
C SER A 302 -18.32 9.10 20.37
N ALA A 303 -18.35 10.39 20.01
CA ALA A 303 -17.45 11.37 20.62
C ALA A 303 -17.73 11.51 22.13
N THR A 304 -16.78 11.12 22.96
CA THR A 304 -16.72 11.35 24.40
C THR A 304 -15.68 12.42 24.71
N ALA A 305 -15.68 12.97 25.93
CA ALA A 305 -14.64 13.91 26.36
C ALA A 305 -13.21 13.35 26.18
N GLY A 306 -13.03 12.02 26.32
CA GLY A 306 -11.75 11.33 26.18
C GLY A 306 -11.29 11.05 24.74
N ASN A 307 -12.14 11.23 23.71
CA ASN A 307 -11.80 10.96 22.31
C ASN A 307 -12.11 12.16 21.36
N LYS A 308 -12.34 13.36 21.92
CA LYS A 308 -12.60 14.58 21.14
C LYS A 308 -11.49 14.87 20.13
N GLU A 309 -10.24 14.70 20.53
CA GLU A 309 -9.10 15.02 19.66
C GLU A 309 -9.03 14.11 18.43
N ILE A 310 -9.21 12.80 18.60
CA ILE A 310 -9.21 11.88 17.46
C ILE A 310 -10.38 12.15 16.51
N THR A 311 -11.55 12.46 17.05
CA THR A 311 -12.72 12.83 16.25
C THR A 311 -12.44 14.11 15.45
N ALA A 312 -11.85 15.13 16.07
CA ALA A 312 -11.50 16.37 15.40
C ALA A 312 -10.42 16.16 14.32
N ALA A 313 -9.39 15.36 14.60
CA ALA A 313 -8.31 15.08 13.67
C ALA A 313 -8.81 14.32 12.43
N ALA A 314 -9.67 13.33 12.62
CA ALA A 314 -10.24 12.57 11.51
C ALA A 314 -11.18 13.40 10.64
N ARG A 315 -12.07 14.21 11.25
CA ARG A 315 -12.92 15.16 10.51
C ARG A 315 -12.09 16.17 9.70
N ALA A 316 -10.98 16.65 10.27
CA ALA A 316 -10.06 17.53 9.55
C ALA A 316 -9.41 16.84 8.35
N ALA A 317 -9.06 15.55 8.47
CA ALA A 317 -8.53 14.75 7.37
C ALA A 317 -9.56 14.55 6.25
N GLN A 318 -10.80 14.18 6.59
CA GLN A 318 -11.89 14.06 5.60
C GLN A 318 -12.17 15.38 4.89
N LYS A 319 -12.28 16.49 5.65
CA LYS A 319 -12.46 17.83 5.06
C LYS A 319 -11.32 18.22 4.12
N ALA A 320 -10.11 17.71 4.36
CA ALA A 320 -8.97 17.90 3.46
C ALA A 320 -9.01 17.01 2.21
N GLY A 321 -9.91 16.03 2.16
CA GLY A 321 -10.09 15.08 1.07
C GLY A 321 -9.40 13.73 1.29
N VAL A 322 -9.07 13.38 2.53
CA VAL A 322 -8.60 12.01 2.86
C VAL A 322 -9.79 11.06 2.83
N GLU A 323 -9.69 10.02 2.02
CA GLU A 323 -10.66 8.95 1.93
C GLU A 323 -10.38 7.90 3.00
N MET A 324 -11.43 7.34 3.60
CA MET A 324 -11.30 6.28 4.61
C MET A 324 -11.85 4.98 4.04
N TRP A 325 -11.04 3.94 4.11
CA TRP A 325 -11.36 2.65 3.53
C TRP A 325 -11.06 1.53 4.54
N GLN A 326 -11.82 0.45 4.43
CA GLN A 326 -11.59 -0.79 5.14
C GLN A 326 -11.31 -1.91 4.14
N CYS A 327 -10.30 -2.72 4.43
CA CYS A 327 -9.98 -3.96 3.76
C CYS A 327 -9.97 -5.08 4.81
N ASN A 328 -10.78 -6.10 4.61
CA ASN A 328 -10.70 -7.33 5.38
C ASN A 328 -9.87 -8.36 4.62
N MET A 329 -9.10 -9.15 5.35
CA MET A 329 -8.34 -10.27 4.83
C MET A 329 -8.72 -11.55 5.57
N ARG A 330 -8.73 -12.67 4.85
CA ARG A 330 -8.86 -14.01 5.39
C ARG A 330 -7.51 -14.71 5.35
N PHE A 331 -7.23 -15.49 6.38
CA PHE A 331 -6.06 -16.35 6.49
C PHE A 331 -6.52 -17.81 6.51
N ASP A 332 -5.74 -18.68 5.86
CA ASP A 332 -5.81 -20.13 5.99
C ASP A 332 -4.44 -20.73 5.64
N MET A 333 -4.35 -22.06 5.56
CA MET A 333 -3.10 -22.76 5.20
C MET A 333 -2.69 -22.56 3.73
N GLY A 334 -3.62 -22.16 2.85
CA GLY A 334 -3.34 -21.81 1.47
C GLY A 334 -2.76 -20.40 1.32
N GLY A 335 -3.01 -19.51 2.28
CA GLY A 335 -2.37 -18.20 2.38
C GLY A 335 -3.32 -17.12 2.85
N VAL A 336 -3.22 -15.94 2.21
CA VAL A 336 -4.04 -14.77 2.53
C VAL A 336 -4.84 -14.35 1.31
N GLN A 337 -6.08 -13.97 1.56
CA GLN A 337 -7.01 -13.47 0.55
C GLN A 337 -7.68 -12.20 1.06
N VAL A 338 -7.99 -11.27 0.17
CA VAL A 338 -8.88 -10.14 0.49
C VAL A 338 -10.32 -10.66 0.48
N SER A 339 -11.03 -10.49 1.60
CA SER A 339 -12.43 -10.93 1.72
C SER A 339 -13.42 -9.82 1.40
N SER A 340 -13.10 -8.58 1.76
CA SER A 340 -13.93 -7.42 1.44
C SER A 340 -13.12 -6.14 1.41
N VAL A 341 -13.57 -5.18 0.59
CA VAL A 341 -13.03 -3.82 0.55
C VAL A 341 -14.21 -2.87 0.44
N GLN A 342 -14.29 -1.90 1.34
CA GLN A 342 -15.39 -0.95 1.37
C GLN A 342 -14.92 0.44 1.80
N ARG A 343 -15.59 1.45 1.27
CA ARG A 343 -15.41 2.82 1.72
C ARG A 343 -16.17 3.03 3.02
N LEU A 344 -15.58 3.78 3.93
CA LEU A 344 -16.18 4.13 5.21
C LEU A 344 -16.78 5.54 5.06
N GLU A 345 -18.10 5.59 4.89
CA GLU A 345 -18.87 6.83 4.77
C GLU A 345 -19.07 7.53 6.14
N ASP A 346 -19.85 8.63 6.15
CA ASP A 346 -20.02 9.75 7.10
C ASP A 346 -20.00 9.54 8.65
N ASP A 347 -19.63 8.38 9.17
CA ASP A 347 -19.32 8.14 10.60
C ASP A 347 -17.87 7.65 10.85
N TYR A 348 -16.98 8.09 9.95
CA TYR A 348 -15.65 8.59 10.34
C TYR A 348 -15.66 10.12 10.39
#